data_AF-A0A973EXV7-F1
#
_entry.id   AF-A0A973EXV7-F1
#
_cell.length_a   1.000
_cell.length_b   1.000
_cell.length_c   1.000
_cell.angle_alpha   90.00
_cell.angle_beta   90.00
_cell.angle_gamma   90.00
#
_symmetry.space_group_name_H-M   'P 1'
#
loop_
_entity.id
_entity.type
_entity.pdbx_description
1 polymer ?
#
loop_
_entity_poly.entity_id
_entity_poly.type
_entity_poly.pdbx_seq_one_letter_code
_entity_poly.pdbx_strand_id
1 'polypeptide(L)'
;MITVFLLNCSGPGSDNWRKIESEFKNPPNSAKPRVWWHWMNGNITREGIKADLEWMHRAGIGGFQNFDAGLTTPQIVDKRLIFMTPEWKDAFRLAARLADSLDLEMAIAGSPGWSESGGPWVKPEEAMKKFVWSETMVEGGKPFSGVLPNPPSTTGTFQNVGMERRARQGEEAPSIPEFYADAAVVAFRLPDNYKSLNELAPKVTSSGGKFSLSELTDGDLVRSALLPAAPAGKSSWIQFEFSGPQTIHAVTFASSGGGGGMFGQGRGAASGTRSLEVSDDGRTFTKVTDVIPGRVAQNTITFKPATGKFFRLTVLTPEPSPDRQNASAGTPGFGNANQQSAPAGIYVSELVLHTVGRVNRFEEKAGFAAVTARDLANSPTPAVQNSISGSSVIDLTSQMRKDGFLEWTPPDGKWIIMRLGYSLTGHQNSPASPEATGLEVDKLNPVFVRRYF
;
A
#
# COMPACT_ATOMS: atom_id res chain seq x y z
N MET A 1 -57.94 -33.67 -56.99
CA MET A 1 -56.55 -34.13 -56.76
C MET A 1 -56.02 -33.41 -55.56
N ILE A 2 -55.88 -34.10 -54.42
CA ILE A 2 -55.32 -33.54 -53.19
C ILE A 2 -53.83 -33.88 -53.20
N THR A 3 -52.98 -32.86 -53.31
CA THR A 3 -51.53 -33.00 -53.18
C THR A 3 -51.17 -33.02 -51.70
N VAL A 4 -50.71 -34.16 -51.21
CA VAL A 4 -50.20 -34.30 -49.84
C VAL A 4 -48.73 -33.89 -49.82
N PHE A 5 -48.42 -32.78 -49.15
CA PHE A 5 -47.05 -32.43 -48.78
C PHE A 5 -46.66 -33.21 -47.52
N LEU A 6 -45.74 -34.17 -47.65
CA LEU A 6 -45.06 -34.78 -46.52
C LEU A 6 -43.93 -33.84 -46.07
N LEU A 7 -44.22 -33.00 -45.08
CA LEU A 7 -43.21 -32.27 -44.32
C LEU A 7 -42.46 -33.27 -43.43
N ASN A 8 -41.22 -33.58 -43.81
CA ASN A 8 -40.31 -34.35 -42.99
C ASN A 8 -39.80 -33.44 -41.86
N CYS A 9 -40.44 -33.49 -40.69
CA CYS A 9 -39.96 -32.83 -39.49
C CYS A 9 -38.70 -33.55 -38.98
N SER A 10 -37.53 -33.18 -39.48
CA SER A 10 -36.27 -33.45 -38.79
C SER A 10 -36.22 -32.58 -37.54
N GLY A 11 -36.58 -33.16 -36.38
CA GLY A 11 -36.34 -32.55 -35.07
C GLY A 11 -34.85 -32.24 -34.85
N PRO A 12 -34.48 -31.49 -33.80
CA PRO A 12 -33.08 -31.14 -33.53
C PRO A 12 -32.22 -32.41 -33.53
N GLY A 13 -31.21 -32.43 -34.41
CA GLY A 13 -30.58 -33.63 -34.95
C GLY A 13 -30.10 -34.64 -33.91
N SER A 14 -30.42 -35.91 -34.15
CA SER A 14 -29.98 -37.09 -33.40
C SER A 14 -28.45 -37.23 -33.29
N ASP A 15 -27.69 -36.52 -34.12
CA ASP A 15 -26.22 -36.57 -34.11
C ASP A 15 -25.61 -35.73 -32.98
N ASN A 16 -26.32 -34.70 -32.50
CA ASN A 16 -25.80 -33.84 -31.43
C ASN A 16 -25.83 -34.53 -30.06
N TRP A 17 -26.88 -35.31 -29.76
CA TRP A 17 -26.97 -36.03 -28.49
C TRP A 17 -25.97 -37.19 -28.42
N ARG A 18 -25.74 -37.90 -29.53
CA ARG A 18 -24.75 -38.99 -29.60
C ARG A 18 -23.33 -38.48 -29.38
N LYS A 19 -23.01 -37.31 -29.94
CA LYS A 19 -21.73 -36.63 -29.70
C LYS A 19 -21.59 -36.24 -28.23
N ILE A 20 -22.59 -35.58 -27.66
CA ILE A 20 -22.59 -35.17 -26.25
C ILE A 20 -22.46 -36.39 -25.31
N GLU A 21 -23.19 -37.48 -25.58
CA GLU A 21 -23.09 -38.70 -24.79
C GLU A 21 -21.69 -39.33 -24.90
N SER A 22 -21.13 -39.35 -26.11
CA SER A 22 -19.77 -39.88 -26.36
C SER A 22 -18.70 -39.07 -25.64
N GLU A 23 -18.76 -37.73 -25.72
CA GLU A 23 -17.84 -36.80 -25.03
C GLU A 23 -18.07 -36.79 -23.51
N PHE A 24 -19.30 -37.05 -23.03
CA PHE A 24 -19.55 -37.20 -21.60
C PHE A 24 -18.96 -38.50 -21.04
N LYS A 25 -19.09 -39.61 -21.79
CA LYS A 25 -18.47 -40.90 -21.43
C LYS A 25 -16.95 -40.90 -21.58
N ASN A 26 -16.43 -40.13 -22.54
CA ASN A 26 -15.01 -39.99 -22.83
C ASN A 26 -14.64 -38.50 -22.93
N PRO A 27 -14.49 -37.80 -21.78
CA PRO A 27 -14.21 -36.37 -21.78
C PRO A 27 -12.96 -36.01 -22.59
N PRO A 28 -13.03 -35.02 -23.51
CA PRO A 28 -11.87 -34.54 -24.24
C PRO A 28 -10.88 -33.86 -23.28
N ASN A 29 -9.63 -33.66 -23.72
CA ASN A 29 -8.58 -33.04 -22.89
C ASN A 29 -8.97 -31.63 -22.40
N SER A 30 -9.78 -30.89 -23.16
CA SER A 30 -10.31 -29.57 -22.79
C SER A 30 -11.27 -29.59 -21.59
N ALA A 31 -11.87 -30.74 -21.26
CA ALA A 31 -12.77 -30.89 -20.12
C ALA A 31 -12.05 -31.40 -18.85
N LYS A 32 -10.79 -31.83 -18.96
CA LYS A 32 -10.01 -32.36 -17.83
C LYS A 32 -9.54 -31.22 -16.91
N PRO A 33 -9.48 -31.44 -15.59
CA PRO A 33 -8.97 -30.44 -14.66
C PRO A 33 -7.46 -30.22 -14.87
N ARG A 34 -6.98 -29.04 -14.46
CA ARG A 34 -5.56 -28.72 -14.29
C ARG A 34 -5.23 -28.68 -12.80
N VAL A 35 -3.95 -28.83 -12.46
CA VAL A 35 -3.45 -28.73 -11.08
C VAL A 35 -2.35 -27.68 -10.93
N TRP A 36 -2.23 -27.10 -9.75
CA TRP A 36 -1.02 -26.35 -9.37
C TRP A 36 0.06 -27.33 -8.93
N TRP A 37 1.27 -27.16 -9.46
CA TRP A 37 2.40 -28.01 -9.17
C TRP A 37 3.58 -27.17 -8.71
N HIS A 38 3.72 -27.06 -7.40
CA HIS A 38 4.72 -26.23 -6.75
C HIS A 38 6.02 -27.01 -6.51
N TRP A 39 7.11 -26.48 -7.02
CA TRP A 39 8.46 -26.89 -6.65
C TRP A 39 8.89 -26.14 -5.40
N MET A 40 8.96 -26.86 -4.30
CA MET A 40 9.13 -26.27 -2.98
C MET A 40 10.60 -26.06 -2.66
N ASN A 41 11.07 -24.81 -2.73
CA ASN A 41 12.36 -24.37 -2.24
C ASN A 41 13.56 -25.16 -2.83
N GLY A 42 13.49 -25.43 -4.14
CA GLY A 42 14.53 -26.16 -4.87
C GLY A 42 14.58 -27.68 -4.60
N ASN A 43 13.63 -28.25 -3.85
CA ASN A 43 13.51 -29.71 -3.68
C ASN A 43 12.95 -30.35 -4.95
N ILE A 44 13.81 -30.56 -5.94
CA ILE A 44 13.43 -31.01 -7.29
C ILE A 44 14.37 -32.13 -7.72
N THR A 45 13.81 -33.24 -8.22
CA THR A 45 14.56 -34.34 -8.82
C THR A 45 13.94 -34.76 -10.15
N ARG A 46 14.74 -35.35 -11.04
CA ARG A 46 14.25 -35.81 -12.35
C ARG A 46 13.28 -36.97 -12.21
N GLU A 47 13.57 -37.84 -11.26
CA GLU A 47 12.78 -39.02 -10.92
C GLU A 47 11.41 -38.60 -10.38
N GLY A 48 11.36 -37.60 -9.51
CA GLY A 48 10.12 -37.03 -8.98
C GLY A 48 9.27 -36.39 -10.07
N ILE A 49 9.88 -35.58 -10.95
CA ILE A 49 9.20 -34.97 -12.10
C ILE A 49 8.53 -36.03 -12.98
N LYS A 50 9.25 -37.10 -13.30
CA LYS A 50 8.71 -38.20 -14.11
C LYS A 50 7.54 -38.88 -13.40
N ALA A 51 7.71 -39.24 -12.13
CA ALA A 51 6.68 -39.92 -11.35
C ALA A 51 5.40 -39.09 -11.23
N ASP A 52 5.53 -37.77 -10.98
CA ASP A 52 4.42 -36.84 -10.86
C ASP A 52 3.63 -36.73 -12.15
N LEU A 53 4.29 -36.49 -13.30
CA LEU A 53 3.62 -36.30 -14.58
C LEU A 53 2.96 -37.58 -15.09
N GLU A 54 3.62 -38.73 -14.93
CA GLU A 54 3.01 -40.02 -15.25
C GLU A 54 1.79 -40.31 -14.35
N TRP A 55 1.83 -39.92 -13.07
CA TRP A 55 0.69 -40.02 -12.18
C TRP A 55 -0.46 -39.11 -12.64
N MET A 56 -0.18 -37.84 -12.99
CA MET A 56 -1.20 -36.91 -13.49
C MET A 56 -1.90 -37.46 -14.73
N HIS A 57 -1.13 -37.99 -15.68
CA HIS A 57 -1.68 -38.62 -16.89
C HIS A 57 -2.59 -39.81 -16.54
N ARG A 58 -2.13 -40.74 -15.69
CA ARG A 58 -2.95 -41.89 -15.25
C ARG A 58 -4.21 -41.49 -14.49
N ALA A 59 -4.15 -40.40 -13.73
CA ALA A 59 -5.28 -39.88 -12.95
C ALA A 59 -6.31 -39.13 -13.80
N GLY A 60 -6.06 -38.91 -15.10
CA GLY A 60 -6.96 -38.17 -15.98
C GLY A 60 -6.89 -36.65 -15.81
N ILE A 61 -5.79 -36.12 -15.29
CA ILE A 61 -5.50 -34.67 -15.28
C ILE A 61 -5.08 -34.25 -16.70
N GLY A 62 -5.53 -33.06 -17.13
CA GLY A 62 -5.27 -32.55 -18.48
C GLY A 62 -4.09 -31.57 -18.57
N GLY A 63 -3.50 -31.20 -17.44
CA GLY A 63 -2.36 -30.30 -17.40
C GLY A 63 -2.01 -29.79 -16.01
N PHE A 64 -0.98 -28.97 -15.94
CA PHE A 64 -0.47 -28.38 -14.70
C PHE A 64 0.05 -26.95 -14.89
N GLN A 65 0.09 -26.21 -13.80
CA GLN A 65 0.66 -24.88 -13.72
C GLN A 65 1.84 -24.94 -12.74
N ASN A 66 3.06 -24.73 -13.24
CA ASN A 66 4.28 -24.86 -12.45
C ASN A 66 4.67 -23.54 -11.75
N PHE A 67 5.11 -23.67 -10.50
CA PHE A 67 5.58 -22.58 -9.65
C PHE A 67 6.89 -22.99 -8.97
N ASP A 68 7.92 -22.13 -9.00
CA ASP A 68 9.12 -22.30 -8.18
C ASP A 68 8.97 -21.46 -6.90
N ALA A 69 8.57 -22.10 -5.80
CA ALA A 69 8.11 -21.42 -4.59
C ALA A 69 9.17 -21.43 -3.49
N GLY A 70 9.65 -20.24 -3.10
CA GLY A 70 10.66 -20.03 -2.05
C GLY A 70 10.13 -20.10 -0.62
N LEU A 71 9.14 -20.95 -0.34
CA LEU A 71 8.61 -21.15 1.01
C LEU A 71 9.57 -21.99 1.85
N THR A 72 9.78 -21.61 3.11
CA THR A 72 10.67 -22.33 4.02
C THR A 72 10.24 -23.80 4.13
N THR A 73 11.03 -24.68 3.53
CA THR A 73 10.76 -26.12 3.47
C THR A 73 12.05 -26.85 3.83
N PRO A 74 12.02 -27.91 4.66
CA PRO A 74 13.17 -28.78 4.89
C PRO A 74 13.78 -29.24 3.57
N GLN A 75 15.10 -29.33 3.52
CA GLN A 75 15.76 -29.93 2.37
C GLN A 75 15.64 -31.45 2.47
N ILE A 76 15.03 -32.06 1.45
CA ILE A 76 14.80 -33.51 1.34
C ILE A 76 15.46 -34.11 0.10
N VAL A 77 16.30 -33.32 -0.58
CA VAL A 77 17.11 -33.72 -1.73
C VAL A 77 18.59 -33.44 -1.43
N ASP A 78 19.50 -34.16 -2.07
CA ASP A 78 20.94 -33.99 -1.86
C ASP A 78 21.42 -32.56 -2.19
N LYS A 79 20.93 -32.00 -3.29
CA LYS A 79 21.24 -30.65 -3.76
C LYS A 79 19.96 -29.95 -4.20
N ARG A 80 19.69 -28.77 -3.65
CA ARG A 80 18.61 -27.90 -4.14
C ARG A 80 18.91 -27.44 -5.56
N LEU A 81 17.91 -27.43 -6.44
CA LEU A 81 18.00 -26.78 -7.74
C LEU A 81 17.58 -25.32 -7.59
N ILE A 82 18.52 -24.40 -7.75
CA ILE A 82 18.29 -22.96 -7.63
C ILE A 82 17.69 -22.45 -8.95
N PHE A 83 16.66 -21.60 -8.85
CA PHE A 83 15.95 -21.05 -10.00
C PHE A 83 16.91 -20.53 -11.09
N MET A 84 16.66 -20.92 -12.34
CA MET A 84 17.44 -20.52 -13.53
C MET A 84 18.94 -20.87 -13.52
N THR A 85 19.46 -21.72 -12.63
CA THR A 85 20.76 -22.36 -12.86
C THR A 85 20.68 -23.39 -13.99
N PRO A 86 21.80 -23.81 -14.60
CA PRO A 86 21.78 -24.83 -15.66
C PRO A 86 21.04 -26.11 -15.28
N GLU A 87 21.19 -26.60 -14.04
CA GLU A 87 20.53 -27.82 -13.56
C GLU A 87 19.03 -27.64 -13.36
N TRP A 88 18.58 -26.48 -12.86
CA TRP A 88 17.15 -26.16 -12.77
C TRP A 88 16.52 -26.07 -14.17
N LYS A 89 17.18 -25.41 -15.13
CA LYS A 89 16.70 -25.33 -16.52
C LYS A 89 16.60 -26.70 -17.16
N ASP A 90 17.52 -27.61 -16.84
CA ASP A 90 17.47 -28.96 -17.37
C ASP A 90 16.31 -29.78 -16.77
N ALA A 91 16.05 -29.65 -15.46
CA ALA A 91 14.87 -30.25 -14.82
C ALA A 91 13.56 -29.68 -15.41
N PHE A 92 13.48 -28.37 -15.61
CA PHE A 92 12.32 -27.71 -16.23
C PHE A 92 12.12 -28.15 -17.69
N ARG A 93 13.20 -28.28 -18.46
CA ARG A 93 13.16 -28.84 -19.82
C ARG A 93 12.66 -30.27 -19.84
N LEU A 94 13.05 -31.10 -18.87
CA LEU A 94 12.53 -32.46 -18.73
C LEU A 94 11.01 -32.44 -18.48
N ALA A 95 10.53 -31.60 -17.56
CA ALA A 95 9.10 -31.47 -17.28
C ALA A 95 8.31 -31.07 -18.53
N ALA A 96 8.79 -30.09 -19.30
CA ALA A 96 8.15 -29.67 -20.55
C ALA A 96 8.10 -30.78 -21.60
N ARG A 97 9.18 -31.54 -21.78
CA ARG A 97 9.21 -32.68 -22.72
C ARG A 97 8.27 -33.80 -22.30
N LEU A 98 8.18 -34.09 -21.00
CA LEU A 98 7.27 -35.10 -20.48
C LEU A 98 5.81 -34.66 -20.62
N ALA A 99 5.51 -33.39 -20.36
CA ALA A 99 4.18 -32.82 -20.54
C ALA A 99 3.70 -32.98 -21.99
N ASP A 100 4.54 -32.61 -22.96
CA ASP A 100 4.30 -32.82 -24.39
C ASP A 100 4.04 -34.30 -24.73
N SER A 101 4.90 -35.21 -24.24
CA SER A 101 4.76 -36.64 -24.51
C SER A 101 3.51 -37.29 -23.89
N LEU A 102 2.93 -36.67 -22.86
CA LEU A 102 1.79 -37.19 -22.10
C LEU A 102 0.46 -36.47 -22.42
N ASP A 103 0.47 -35.56 -23.41
CA ASP A 103 -0.66 -34.69 -23.76
C ASP A 103 -1.18 -33.87 -22.55
N LEU A 104 -0.23 -33.34 -21.76
CA LEU A 104 -0.51 -32.46 -20.62
C LEU A 104 -0.23 -31.01 -21.01
N GLU A 105 -1.23 -30.15 -20.82
CA GLU A 105 -1.03 -28.70 -20.93
C GLU A 105 -0.12 -28.21 -19.80
N MET A 106 0.93 -27.47 -20.15
CA MET A 106 1.85 -26.87 -19.18
C MET A 106 1.72 -25.35 -19.19
N ALA A 107 1.54 -24.75 -18.01
CA ALA A 107 1.62 -23.31 -17.79
C ALA A 107 2.68 -22.96 -16.73
N ILE A 108 3.10 -21.69 -16.72
CA ILE A 108 3.97 -21.10 -15.72
C ILE A 108 3.37 -19.81 -15.16
N ALA A 109 3.78 -19.44 -13.95
CA ALA A 109 3.51 -18.11 -13.40
C ALA A 109 4.24 -17.00 -14.20
N GLY A 110 3.76 -15.77 -14.07
CA GLY A 110 4.40 -14.59 -14.64
C GLY A 110 5.73 -14.21 -13.98
N SER A 111 6.08 -14.81 -12.84
CA SER A 111 7.32 -14.53 -12.08
C SER A 111 7.81 -15.79 -11.35
N PRO A 112 9.06 -15.80 -10.86
CA PRO A 112 9.47 -16.72 -9.81
C PRO A 112 8.61 -16.53 -8.56
N GLY A 113 8.38 -17.60 -7.79
CA GLY A 113 7.30 -17.65 -6.82
C GLY A 113 5.96 -17.92 -7.50
N TRP A 114 4.94 -17.14 -7.13
CA TRP A 114 3.63 -17.20 -7.81
C TRP A 114 3.10 -15.84 -8.25
N SER A 115 3.57 -14.72 -7.67
CA SER A 115 3.11 -13.41 -8.10
C SER A 115 4.10 -12.28 -7.80
N GLU A 116 4.02 -11.16 -8.52
CA GLU A 116 3.22 -10.97 -9.76
C GLU A 116 4.15 -10.92 -10.98
N SER A 117 5.00 -9.90 -11.05
CA SER A 117 5.91 -9.65 -12.18
C SER A 117 7.15 -8.92 -11.67
N GLY A 118 7.89 -9.61 -10.79
CA GLY A 118 9.15 -9.13 -10.24
C GLY A 118 10.27 -10.15 -10.38
N GLY A 119 11.50 -9.65 -10.32
CA GLY A 119 12.70 -10.47 -10.40
C GLY A 119 13.96 -9.61 -10.28
N PRO A 120 15.13 -10.23 -10.03
CA PRO A 120 16.39 -9.51 -9.81
C PRO A 120 16.86 -8.70 -11.04
N TRP A 121 16.27 -8.93 -12.22
CA TRP A 121 16.56 -8.19 -13.44
C TRP A 121 15.77 -6.87 -13.58
N VAL A 122 14.75 -6.63 -12.75
CA VAL A 122 13.99 -5.37 -12.77
C VAL A 122 14.82 -4.28 -12.13
N LYS A 123 15.19 -3.27 -12.92
CA LYS A 123 15.98 -2.14 -12.43
C LYS A 123 15.12 -1.20 -11.56
N PRO A 124 15.71 -0.45 -10.61
CA PRO A 124 14.98 0.54 -9.81
C PRO A 124 14.11 1.48 -10.65
N GLU A 125 14.64 2.06 -11.72
CA GLU A 125 13.90 2.98 -12.60
C GLU A 125 12.71 2.32 -13.35
N GLU A 126 12.73 0.99 -13.49
CA GLU A 126 11.69 0.18 -14.14
C GLU A 126 10.64 -0.36 -13.17
N ALA A 127 10.87 -0.22 -11.86
CA ALA A 127 10.01 -0.77 -10.83
C ALA A 127 8.81 0.13 -10.51
N MET A 128 7.87 -0.40 -9.72
CA MET A 128 6.69 0.32 -9.23
C MET A 128 7.05 1.59 -8.44
N LYS A 129 6.31 2.67 -8.71
CA LYS A 129 6.59 4.02 -8.23
C LYS A 129 5.45 4.56 -7.36
N LYS A 130 5.77 5.48 -6.45
CA LYS A 130 4.84 6.34 -5.71
C LYS A 130 5.23 7.79 -5.90
N PHE A 131 4.25 8.70 -5.92
CA PHE A 131 4.56 10.12 -5.82
C PHE A 131 5.07 10.48 -4.42
N VAL A 132 6.01 11.41 -4.37
CA VAL A 132 6.57 12.00 -3.15
C VAL A 132 6.73 13.50 -3.36
N TRP A 133 6.72 14.28 -2.28
CA TRP A 133 6.87 15.73 -2.39
C TRP A 133 7.56 16.37 -1.20
N SER A 134 8.12 17.55 -1.44
CA SER A 134 8.53 18.53 -0.45
C SER A 134 7.81 19.85 -0.70
N GLU A 135 7.61 20.64 0.35
CA GLU A 135 6.97 21.95 0.27
C GLU A 135 7.92 23.03 0.79
N THR A 136 7.89 24.20 0.16
CA THR A 136 8.59 25.41 0.61
C THR A 136 7.62 26.57 0.60
N MET A 137 7.39 27.18 1.76
CA MET A 137 6.56 28.38 1.85
C MET A 137 7.39 29.61 1.54
N VAL A 138 6.89 30.48 0.66
CA VAL A 138 7.55 31.73 0.26
C VAL A 138 6.58 32.91 0.31
N GLU A 139 7.12 34.08 0.60
CA GLU A 139 6.37 35.34 0.61
C GLU A 139 6.40 35.99 -0.77
N GLY A 140 5.23 36.37 -1.26
CA GLY A 140 5.01 37.10 -2.50
C GLY A 140 5.60 38.50 -2.51
N GLY A 141 5.84 39.02 -3.72
CA GLY A 141 6.39 40.36 -3.93
C GLY A 141 7.89 40.48 -3.62
N LYS A 142 8.56 39.36 -3.26
CA LYS A 142 10.00 39.29 -3.00
C LYS A 142 10.64 38.19 -3.85
N PRO A 143 11.84 38.40 -4.42
CA PRO A 143 12.56 37.33 -5.09
C PRO A 143 12.87 36.17 -4.13
N PHE A 144 12.56 34.95 -4.55
CA PHE A 144 13.06 33.73 -3.95
C PHE A 144 14.25 33.22 -4.76
N SER A 145 15.34 32.87 -4.08
CA SER A 145 16.53 32.26 -4.66
C SER A 145 17.08 31.25 -3.66
N GLY A 146 17.04 29.97 -4.01
CA GLY A 146 17.44 28.90 -3.10
C GLY A 146 17.25 27.50 -3.66
N VAL A 147 17.82 26.51 -2.97
CA VAL A 147 17.65 25.09 -3.28
C VAL A 147 16.36 24.59 -2.63
N LEU A 148 15.44 24.06 -3.43
CA LEU A 148 14.24 23.42 -2.92
C LEU A 148 14.60 22.10 -2.22
N PRO A 149 14.05 21.80 -1.03
CA PRO A 149 14.29 20.54 -0.34
C PRO A 149 14.01 19.34 -1.25
N ASN A 150 14.85 18.32 -1.18
CA ASN A 150 14.63 17.12 -1.97
C ASN A 150 13.47 16.31 -1.38
N PRO A 151 12.47 15.86 -2.16
CA PRO A 151 11.48 14.91 -1.68
C PRO A 151 12.12 13.58 -1.23
N PRO A 152 11.43 12.79 -0.40
CA PRO A 152 11.97 11.52 0.08
C PRO A 152 12.28 10.50 -1.05
N SER A 153 13.53 10.02 -1.11
CA SER A 153 13.95 8.88 -1.97
C SER A 153 13.63 7.52 -1.37
N THR A 154 13.17 7.49 -0.10
CA THR A 154 12.95 6.28 0.67
C THR A 154 12.02 5.30 -0.04
N THR A 155 12.49 4.08 -0.22
CA THR A 155 11.67 2.99 -0.76
C THR A 155 10.65 2.49 0.26
N GLY A 156 9.38 2.53 -0.11
CA GLY A 156 8.25 2.23 0.78
C GLY A 156 6.94 2.82 0.27
N THR A 157 5.89 2.86 1.10
CA THR A 157 4.52 3.09 0.61
C THR A 157 4.07 4.54 0.58
N PHE A 158 4.66 5.43 1.40
CA PHE A 158 4.24 6.83 1.46
C PHE A 158 5.36 7.73 2.01
N GLN A 159 5.68 8.83 1.31
CA GLN A 159 6.73 9.79 1.71
C GLN A 159 8.01 9.08 2.21
N ASN A 160 8.50 9.41 3.40
CA ASN A 160 9.71 8.83 4.00
C ASN A 160 9.44 7.54 4.81
N VAL A 161 8.24 6.95 4.72
CA VAL A 161 7.92 5.68 5.37
C VAL A 161 8.54 4.53 4.58
N GLY A 162 9.60 3.94 5.14
CA GLY A 162 10.29 2.78 4.58
C GLY A 162 9.50 1.47 4.69
N MET A 163 9.87 0.48 3.88
CA MET A 163 9.35 -0.88 4.05
C MET A 163 9.95 -1.59 5.29
N GLU A 164 9.09 -2.22 6.10
CA GLU A 164 9.53 -3.19 7.12
C GLU A 164 9.96 -4.50 6.45
N ARG A 165 11.27 -4.78 6.34
CA ARG A 165 11.76 -6.14 6.04
C ARG A 165 11.92 -6.93 7.34
N ARG A 166 11.22 -8.06 7.45
CA ARG A 166 11.55 -9.05 8.48
C ARG A 166 12.87 -9.73 8.09
N ALA A 167 13.97 -9.36 8.74
CA ALA A 167 15.19 -10.13 8.66
C ALA A 167 14.95 -11.53 9.24
N ARG A 168 15.47 -12.58 8.58
CA ARG A 168 15.64 -13.87 9.25
C ARG A 168 16.72 -13.70 10.31
N GLN A 169 16.57 -14.34 11.47
CA GLN A 169 17.57 -14.26 12.54
C GLN A 169 18.95 -14.62 11.99
N GLY A 170 19.91 -13.71 12.10
CA GLY A 170 21.32 -13.93 11.74
C GLY A 170 21.75 -13.48 10.33
N GLU A 171 20.85 -12.93 9.52
CA GLU A 171 21.20 -12.39 8.18
C GLU A 171 21.05 -10.85 8.15
N GLU A 172 22.04 -10.15 7.59
CA GLU A 172 21.85 -8.75 7.19
C GLU A 172 20.77 -8.69 6.11
N ALA A 173 19.71 -7.92 6.35
CA ALA A 173 18.71 -7.68 5.34
C ALA A 173 19.40 -7.00 4.13
N PRO A 174 19.25 -7.52 2.90
CA PRO A 174 19.84 -6.87 1.74
C PRO A 174 19.33 -5.43 1.65
N SER A 175 20.22 -4.49 1.32
CA SER A 175 19.86 -3.07 1.15
C SER A 175 18.71 -2.94 0.16
N ILE A 176 17.65 -2.24 0.55
CA ILE A 176 16.55 -1.95 -0.34
C ILE A 176 17.04 -0.85 -1.30
N PRO A 177 17.01 -1.07 -2.63
CA PRO A 177 17.46 -0.05 -3.57
C PRO A 177 16.60 1.20 -3.41
N GLU A 178 17.21 2.37 -3.50
CA GLU A 178 16.51 3.66 -3.60
C GLU A 178 16.56 4.16 -5.03
N PHE A 179 15.52 4.90 -5.41
CA PHE A 179 15.47 5.61 -6.68
C PHE A 179 14.53 6.80 -6.53
N TYR A 180 14.92 7.92 -7.14
CA TYR A 180 14.16 9.16 -7.16
C TYR A 180 14.31 9.84 -8.52
N ALA A 181 13.23 10.44 -9.00
CA ALA A 181 13.28 11.42 -10.07
C ALA A 181 12.21 12.49 -9.88
N ASP A 182 12.53 13.72 -10.30
CA ASP A 182 11.59 14.83 -10.36
C ASP A 182 10.47 14.56 -11.37
N ALA A 183 9.26 14.98 -11.02
CA ALA A 183 8.08 14.90 -11.87
C ALA A 183 7.59 16.29 -12.27
N ALA A 184 7.43 17.19 -11.31
CA ALA A 184 6.98 18.56 -11.52
C ALA A 184 7.40 19.48 -10.37
N VAL A 185 7.54 20.77 -10.66
CA VAL A 185 7.63 21.82 -9.63
C VAL A 185 6.48 22.77 -9.87
N VAL A 186 5.57 22.88 -8.91
CA VAL A 186 4.38 23.75 -9.03
C VAL A 186 4.31 24.72 -7.87
N ALA A 187 3.79 25.91 -8.10
CA ALA A 187 3.51 26.88 -7.06
C ALA A 187 2.03 27.26 -7.03
N PHE A 188 1.48 27.43 -5.85
CA PHE A 188 0.10 27.88 -5.67
C PHE A 188 -0.03 28.83 -4.48
N ARG A 189 -0.89 29.84 -4.66
CA ARG A 189 -1.17 30.85 -3.63
C ARG A 189 -2.05 30.25 -2.57
N LEU A 190 -1.65 30.38 -1.31
CA LEU A 190 -2.47 30.02 -0.17
C LEU A 190 -3.59 31.06 0.03
N PRO A 191 -4.76 30.65 0.54
CA PRO A 191 -5.81 31.59 0.95
C PRO A 191 -5.29 32.61 1.96
N ASP A 192 -5.80 33.84 1.93
CA ASP A 192 -5.34 34.92 2.81
C ASP A 192 -5.57 34.61 4.31
N ASN A 193 -6.52 33.73 4.63
CA ASN A 193 -6.80 33.26 5.98
C ASN A 193 -5.93 32.07 6.43
N TYR A 194 -4.98 31.62 5.60
CA TYR A 194 -4.03 30.58 5.99
C TYR A 194 -3.04 31.10 7.04
N LYS A 195 -2.85 30.30 8.10
CA LYS A 195 -1.76 30.44 9.05
C LYS A 195 -1.21 29.05 9.36
N SER A 196 0.11 28.92 9.31
CA SER A 196 0.76 27.69 9.75
C SER A 196 0.68 27.56 11.28
N LEU A 197 0.83 26.35 11.81
CA LEU A 197 0.92 26.17 13.27
C LEU A 197 2.17 26.85 13.85
N ASN A 198 3.27 26.90 13.09
CA ASN A 198 4.48 27.61 13.51
C ASN A 198 4.24 29.12 13.68
N GLU A 199 3.44 29.75 12.82
CA GLU A 199 3.02 31.15 12.98
C GLU A 199 2.05 31.35 14.15
N LEU A 200 1.17 30.37 14.39
CA LEU A 200 0.23 30.42 15.51
C LEU A 200 0.88 30.12 16.87
N ALA A 201 2.04 29.46 16.86
CA ALA A 201 2.85 29.08 18.00
C ALA A 201 2.04 28.57 19.21
N PRO A 202 1.14 27.58 19.05
CA PRO A 202 0.40 27.03 20.19
C PRO A 202 1.33 26.37 21.20
N LYS A 203 0.97 26.47 22.47
CA LYS A 203 1.59 25.67 23.51
C LYS A 203 1.13 24.22 23.39
N VAL A 204 2.07 23.29 23.30
CA VAL A 204 1.81 21.85 23.23
C VAL A 204 1.91 21.24 24.63
N THR A 205 0.89 20.48 25.03
CA THR A 205 0.90 19.66 26.25
C THR A 205 0.34 18.28 25.95
N SER A 206 0.64 17.29 26.79
CA SER A 206 0.11 15.93 26.65
C SER A 206 -0.17 15.28 28.00
N SER A 207 -1.00 14.23 28.01
CA SER A 207 -1.24 13.41 29.21
C SER A 207 -0.05 12.54 29.61
N GLY A 208 0.90 12.35 28.69
CA GLY A 208 2.11 11.55 28.85
C GLY A 208 3.00 11.68 27.61
N GLY A 209 4.24 11.21 27.71
CA GLY A 209 5.26 11.43 26.66
C GLY A 209 5.77 12.87 26.64
N LYS A 210 6.62 13.18 25.65
CA LYS A 210 7.14 14.54 25.41
C LYS A 210 6.97 14.85 23.93
N PHE A 211 6.32 15.96 23.63
CA PHE A 211 6.05 16.40 22.28
C PHE A 211 6.36 17.89 22.17
N SER A 212 6.96 18.29 21.06
CA SER A 212 7.14 19.69 20.68
C SER A 212 6.35 20.01 19.43
N LEU A 213 6.04 21.29 19.22
CA LEU A 213 5.34 21.72 18.01
C LEU A 213 6.14 21.38 16.74
N SER A 214 7.45 21.59 16.77
CA SER A 214 8.33 21.30 15.64
C SER A 214 8.36 19.82 15.29
N GLU A 215 8.42 18.92 16.29
CA GLU A 215 8.46 17.47 16.04
C GLU A 215 7.12 16.89 15.59
N LEU A 216 6.00 17.58 15.81
CA LEU A 216 4.68 17.12 15.37
C LEU A 216 4.29 17.65 13.99
N THR A 217 5.12 18.52 13.41
CA THR A 217 4.81 19.29 12.18
C THR A 217 6.03 19.42 11.26
N ASP A 218 7.06 18.58 11.41
CA ASP A 218 8.27 18.61 10.59
C ASP A 218 8.12 17.81 9.28
N GLY A 219 7.05 17.03 9.16
CA GLY A 219 6.76 16.19 8.00
C GLY A 219 7.55 14.87 7.99
N ASP A 220 8.28 14.54 9.06
CA ASP A 220 8.95 13.26 9.22
C ASP A 220 7.98 12.22 9.79
N LEU A 221 7.53 11.29 8.94
CA LEU A 221 6.56 10.27 9.34
C LEU A 221 7.19 9.10 10.13
N VAL A 222 8.52 9.06 10.24
CA VAL A 222 9.27 7.99 10.90
C VAL A 222 9.69 8.40 12.30
N ARG A 223 10.19 9.63 12.46
CA ARG A 223 10.50 10.17 13.78
C ARG A 223 9.22 10.25 14.60
N SER A 224 9.17 9.51 15.70
CA SER A 224 7.96 9.41 16.51
C SER A 224 8.25 9.36 17.99
N ALA A 225 7.28 9.81 18.78
CA ALA A 225 7.30 9.74 20.24
C ALA A 225 6.10 8.95 20.77
N LEU A 226 6.34 8.16 21.81
CA LEU A 226 5.29 7.36 22.45
C LEU A 226 4.35 8.28 23.24
N LEU A 227 3.06 8.25 22.90
CA LEU A 227 1.96 8.68 23.76
C LEU A 227 1.51 7.47 24.57
N PRO A 228 1.84 7.39 25.88
CA PRO A 228 1.47 6.24 26.71
C PRO A 228 -0.05 6.05 26.76
N ALA A 229 -0.49 4.81 26.81
CA ALA A 229 -1.90 4.50 27.00
C ALA A 229 -2.37 5.02 28.36
N ALA A 230 -3.58 5.56 28.40
CA ALA A 230 -4.28 5.80 29.66
C ALA A 230 -4.79 4.46 30.23
N PRO A 231 -5.23 4.42 31.51
CA PRO A 231 -5.96 3.26 32.04
C PRO A 231 -7.12 2.85 31.13
N ALA A 232 -7.52 1.59 31.18
CA ALA A 232 -8.66 1.09 30.41
C ALA A 232 -9.92 1.97 30.63
N GLY A 233 -10.63 2.24 29.53
CA GLY A 233 -11.80 3.13 29.53
C GLY A 233 -11.48 4.63 29.65
N LYS A 234 -10.20 5.02 29.70
CA LYS A 234 -9.75 6.42 29.71
C LYS A 234 -8.98 6.76 28.44
N SER A 235 -8.85 8.05 28.16
CA SER A 235 -8.14 8.55 26.98
C SER A 235 -6.80 9.19 27.36
N SER A 236 -5.76 8.87 26.61
CA SER A 236 -4.55 9.71 26.55
C SER A 236 -4.75 10.83 25.53
N TRP A 237 -3.95 11.90 25.62
CA TRP A 237 -4.16 13.06 24.75
C TRP A 237 -2.90 13.88 24.48
N ILE A 238 -2.92 14.57 23.34
CA ILE A 238 -2.01 15.67 22.97
C ILE A 238 -2.89 16.90 22.68
N GLN A 239 -2.51 18.06 23.21
CA GLN A 239 -3.28 19.29 23.17
C GLN A 239 -2.46 20.46 22.64
N PHE A 240 -3.10 21.26 21.79
CA PHE A 240 -2.67 22.59 21.40
C PHE A 240 -3.50 23.63 22.15
N GLU A 241 -2.83 24.54 22.84
CA GLU A 241 -3.41 25.76 23.41
C GLU A 241 -2.94 26.98 22.60
N PHE A 242 -3.88 27.66 21.95
CA PHE A 242 -3.60 28.86 21.18
C PHE A 242 -3.70 30.12 22.07
N SER A 243 -3.05 31.21 21.66
CA SER A 243 -3.14 32.50 22.37
C SER A 243 -4.56 33.09 22.35
N GLY A 244 -5.33 32.79 21.30
CA GLY A 244 -6.75 33.10 21.17
C GLY A 244 -7.46 32.10 20.24
N PRO A 245 -8.80 32.16 20.14
CA PRO A 245 -9.57 31.19 19.37
C PRO A 245 -9.10 31.08 17.91
N GLN A 246 -8.88 29.84 17.45
CA GLN A 246 -8.53 29.53 16.07
C GLN A 246 -9.65 28.71 15.43
N THR A 247 -9.87 28.95 14.13
CA THR A 247 -10.79 28.12 13.34
C THR A 247 -9.99 27.08 12.58
N ILE A 248 -10.25 25.81 12.86
CA ILE A 248 -9.57 24.66 12.28
C ILE A 248 -10.54 23.90 11.36
N HIS A 249 -10.03 23.48 10.20
CA HIS A 249 -10.81 22.86 9.13
C HIS A 249 -10.44 21.39 8.90
N ALA A 250 -9.21 20.99 9.24
CA ALA A 250 -8.73 19.64 9.07
C ALA A 250 -7.66 19.29 10.11
N VAL A 251 -7.45 17.99 10.30
CA VAL A 251 -6.35 17.41 11.07
C VAL A 251 -5.63 16.37 10.24
N THR A 252 -4.30 16.44 10.21
CA THR A 252 -3.43 15.39 9.71
C THR A 252 -2.81 14.69 10.90
N PHE A 253 -2.89 13.37 10.93
CA PHE A 253 -2.32 12.54 11.98
C PHE A 253 -1.51 11.39 11.38
N ALA A 254 -0.28 11.21 11.85
CA ALA A 254 0.56 10.08 11.48
C ALA A 254 1.05 9.32 12.72
N SER A 255 1.13 8.00 12.60
CA SER A 255 1.57 7.11 13.67
C SER A 255 2.54 6.08 13.10
N SER A 256 3.71 5.94 13.72
CA SER A 256 4.69 4.93 13.31
C SER A 256 4.10 3.53 13.56
N GLY A 257 4.21 2.66 12.54
CA GLY A 257 3.55 1.36 12.52
C GLY A 257 2.10 1.35 12.01
N GLY A 258 1.54 2.51 11.62
CA GLY A 258 0.17 2.65 11.09
C GLY A 258 -0.05 2.19 9.63
N GLY A 259 0.97 1.64 8.97
CA GLY A 259 0.82 1.08 7.62
C GLY A 259 -0.08 -0.16 7.61
N GLY A 260 -0.91 -0.28 6.56
CA GLY A 260 -1.74 -1.46 6.33
C GLY A 260 -0.93 -2.75 6.41
N GLY A 261 -1.36 -3.70 7.24
CA GLY A 261 -0.82 -5.06 7.27
C GLY A 261 -0.98 -5.75 5.91
N MET A 262 -0.60 -7.03 5.84
CA MET A 262 -0.54 -7.85 4.61
C MET A 262 -1.82 -7.87 3.75
N PHE A 263 -2.96 -7.39 4.27
CA PHE A 263 -4.25 -7.25 3.59
C PHE A 263 -4.83 -5.83 3.61
N GLY A 264 -4.00 -4.80 3.80
CA GLY A 264 -4.42 -3.40 3.80
C GLY A 264 -5.23 -2.95 5.02
N GLN A 265 -5.34 -3.76 6.08
CA GLN A 265 -5.88 -3.29 7.38
C GLN A 265 -4.77 -2.63 8.19
N GLY A 266 -4.89 -1.32 8.48
CA GLY A 266 -3.97 -0.60 9.36
C GLY A 266 -3.77 -1.34 10.69
N ARG A 267 -2.52 -1.53 11.12
CA ARG A 267 -2.25 -2.11 12.43
C ARG A 267 -2.73 -1.14 13.53
N GLY A 268 -3.54 -1.64 14.46
CA GLY A 268 -3.44 -1.19 15.86
C GLY A 268 -4.41 -0.14 16.40
N ALA A 269 -5.50 0.22 15.73
CA ALA A 269 -6.59 0.94 16.41
C ALA A 269 -7.96 0.52 15.89
N ALA A 270 -8.82 0.04 16.77
CA ALA A 270 -10.23 -0.16 16.45
C ALA A 270 -10.85 1.21 16.06
N SER A 271 -11.73 1.20 15.06
CA SER A 271 -12.52 2.38 14.69
C SER A 271 -13.17 3.00 15.95
N GLY A 272 -13.17 4.33 16.04
CA GLY A 272 -13.79 5.06 17.16
C GLY A 272 -12.94 5.21 18.43
N THR A 273 -11.66 4.84 18.41
CA THR A 273 -10.75 5.04 19.56
C THR A 273 -9.96 6.36 19.51
N ARG A 274 -10.05 7.13 18.42
CA ARG A 274 -9.33 8.41 18.28
C ARG A 274 -10.28 9.51 17.84
N SER A 275 -10.18 10.66 18.48
CA SER A 275 -11.00 11.83 18.11
C SER A 275 -10.26 13.14 18.31
N LEU A 276 -10.65 14.13 17.52
CA LEU A 276 -10.29 15.52 17.76
C LEU A 276 -11.42 16.18 18.55
N GLU A 277 -11.05 16.92 19.59
CA GLU A 277 -11.96 17.67 20.46
C GLU A 277 -11.54 19.15 20.50
N VAL A 278 -12.50 20.04 20.76
CA VAL A 278 -12.31 21.50 20.87
C VAL A 278 -12.88 22.02 22.18
N SER A 279 -12.25 23.07 22.73
CA SER A 279 -12.69 23.75 23.94
C SER A 279 -12.31 25.24 23.92
N ASP A 280 -13.13 26.07 24.57
CA ASP A 280 -12.84 27.49 24.79
C ASP A 280 -12.12 27.73 26.12
N ASP A 281 -12.38 26.89 27.13
CA ASP A 281 -11.92 27.06 28.52
C ASP A 281 -10.81 26.07 28.92
N GLY A 282 -10.52 25.08 28.08
CA GLY A 282 -9.53 24.03 28.33
C GLY A 282 -10.00 22.98 29.34
N ARG A 283 -11.29 22.97 29.69
CA ARG A 283 -11.91 22.06 30.68
C ARG A 283 -13.05 21.27 30.06
N THR A 284 -13.97 21.95 29.38
CA THR A 284 -15.13 21.34 28.75
C THR A 284 -14.84 21.15 27.26
N PHE A 285 -14.73 19.89 26.83
CA PHE A 285 -14.39 19.54 25.46
C PHE A 285 -15.60 19.02 24.72
N THR A 286 -15.76 19.48 23.48
CA THR A 286 -16.75 18.97 22.53
C THR A 286 -16.03 18.23 21.42
N LYS A 287 -16.49 17.03 21.07
CA LYS A 287 -15.96 16.27 19.95
C LYS A 287 -16.19 17.00 18.63
N VAL A 288 -15.14 17.14 17.83
CA VAL A 288 -15.17 17.71 16.48
C VAL A 288 -15.35 16.61 15.45
N THR A 289 -14.51 15.57 15.51
CA THR A 289 -14.55 14.46 14.54
C THR A 289 -13.80 13.24 15.08
N ASP A 290 -14.07 12.08 14.49
CA ASP A 290 -13.24 10.89 14.67
C ASP A 290 -12.00 10.95 13.77
N VAL A 291 -10.84 10.60 14.31
CA VAL A 291 -9.58 10.50 13.56
C VAL A 291 -9.36 9.04 13.22
N ILE A 292 -10.01 8.60 12.15
CA ILE A 292 -10.05 7.20 11.75
C ILE A 292 -8.68 6.78 11.20
N PRO A 293 -8.08 5.69 11.71
CA PRO A 293 -6.89 5.10 11.08
C PRO A 293 -7.25 4.64 9.67
N GLY A 294 -6.60 5.20 8.65
CA GLY A 294 -6.69 4.70 7.28
C GLY A 294 -5.61 3.65 7.01
N ARG A 295 -5.44 3.34 5.73
CA ARG A 295 -4.54 2.27 5.27
C ARG A 295 -3.10 2.73 5.02
N VAL A 296 -2.86 4.02 5.16
CA VAL A 296 -1.56 4.70 5.02
C VAL A 296 -1.12 5.20 6.40
N ALA A 297 0.19 5.35 6.61
CA ALA A 297 0.76 5.79 7.88
C ALA A 297 0.25 7.18 8.34
N GLN A 298 -0.14 8.02 7.39
CA GLN A 298 -0.74 9.33 7.60
C GLN A 298 -2.21 9.33 7.18
N ASN A 299 -3.04 10.05 7.92
CA ASN A 299 -4.44 10.28 7.60
C ASN A 299 -4.82 11.74 7.79
N THR A 300 -5.44 12.32 6.76
CA THR A 300 -5.95 13.68 6.80
C THR A 300 -7.47 13.68 6.82
N ILE A 301 -8.07 14.19 7.90
CA ILE A 301 -9.52 14.29 8.05
C ILE A 301 -9.93 15.75 7.97
N THR A 302 -10.78 16.07 7.00
CA THR A 302 -11.40 17.41 6.86
C THR A 302 -12.84 17.36 7.37
N PHE A 303 -13.21 18.34 8.19
CA PHE A 303 -14.47 18.37 8.91
C PHE A 303 -15.14 19.74 8.83
N LYS A 304 -16.37 19.86 9.33
CA LYS A 304 -17.04 21.17 9.47
C LYS A 304 -16.19 22.05 10.38
N PRO A 305 -15.82 23.28 9.98
CA PRO A 305 -14.88 24.10 10.75
C PRO A 305 -15.29 24.23 12.21
N ALA A 306 -14.32 24.07 13.11
CA ALA A 306 -14.49 24.20 14.55
C ALA A 306 -13.63 25.35 15.05
N THR A 307 -14.17 26.17 15.94
CA THR A 307 -13.48 27.32 16.52
C THR A 307 -13.32 27.12 18.02
N GLY A 308 -12.12 27.34 18.53
CA GLY A 308 -11.85 27.29 19.96
C GLY A 308 -10.40 27.64 20.28
N LYS A 309 -10.09 27.76 21.57
CA LYS A 309 -8.73 28.07 22.04
C LYS A 309 -7.88 26.82 22.26
N PHE A 310 -8.53 25.69 22.54
CA PHE A 310 -7.88 24.42 22.83
C PHE A 310 -8.36 23.37 21.84
N PHE A 311 -7.42 22.65 21.24
CA PHE A 311 -7.70 21.49 20.41
C PHE A 311 -6.93 20.29 20.94
N ARG A 312 -7.60 19.16 21.07
CA ARG A 312 -7.05 17.97 21.71
C ARG A 312 -7.30 16.74 20.86
N LEU A 313 -6.24 16.04 20.47
CA LEU A 313 -6.34 14.67 19.97
C LEU A 313 -6.45 13.74 21.18
N THR A 314 -7.50 12.93 21.23
CA THR A 314 -7.73 11.93 22.27
C THR A 314 -7.62 10.51 21.71
N VAL A 315 -7.05 9.61 22.50
CA VAL A 315 -6.86 8.19 22.17
C VAL A 315 -7.39 7.35 23.33
N LEU A 316 -8.56 6.74 23.14
CA LEU A 316 -9.22 5.88 24.11
C LEU A 316 -8.49 4.53 24.22
N THR A 317 -8.08 4.17 25.43
CA THR A 317 -7.66 2.80 25.75
C THR A 317 -8.90 1.93 25.89
N PRO A 318 -9.14 0.95 25.00
CA PRO A 318 -10.33 0.11 25.09
C PRO A 318 -10.30 -0.77 26.34
N GLU A 319 -11.48 -1.10 26.86
CA GLU A 319 -11.62 -2.11 27.90
C GLU A 319 -11.18 -3.50 27.39
N PRO A 320 -10.58 -4.35 28.25
CA PRO A 320 -10.28 -5.73 27.90
C PRO A 320 -11.57 -6.46 27.48
N SER A 321 -11.62 -6.95 26.23
CA SER A 321 -12.77 -7.72 25.74
C SER A 321 -12.53 -9.22 25.96
N PRO A 322 -13.48 -9.96 26.60
CA PRO A 322 -13.40 -11.41 26.75
C PRO A 322 -13.39 -12.19 25.42
N ASP A 323 -13.99 -11.63 24.35
CA ASP A 323 -14.30 -12.37 23.11
C ASP A 323 -13.14 -12.49 22.10
N ARG A 324 -12.01 -11.81 22.31
CA ARG A 324 -10.87 -11.89 21.37
C ARG A 324 -9.98 -13.11 21.53
N GLN A 325 -10.27 -14.01 22.47
CA GLN A 325 -9.52 -15.26 22.63
C GLN A 325 -9.82 -16.30 21.52
N ASN A 326 -10.94 -16.18 20.79
CA ASN A 326 -11.38 -17.20 19.82
C ASN A 326 -11.28 -16.80 18.34
N ALA A 327 -10.73 -15.63 17.99
CA ALA A 327 -10.57 -15.21 16.60
C ALA A 327 -9.35 -15.83 15.88
N SER A 328 -8.62 -16.74 16.53
CA SER A 328 -7.42 -17.41 16.00
C SER A 328 -7.68 -18.80 15.39
N ALA A 329 -8.92 -19.28 15.37
CA ALA A 329 -9.25 -20.58 14.75
C ALA A 329 -9.60 -20.40 13.27
N GLY A 330 -8.60 -20.30 12.38
CA GLY A 330 -8.93 -20.15 10.96
C GLY A 330 -7.83 -20.11 9.91
N THR A 331 -6.63 -20.70 10.09
CA THR A 331 -5.80 -21.19 8.96
C THR A 331 -4.60 -22.00 9.49
N PRO A 332 -4.43 -23.28 9.11
CA PRO A 332 -3.21 -24.03 9.41
C PRO A 332 -2.03 -23.40 8.66
N GLY A 333 -1.05 -22.84 9.37
CA GLY A 333 0.20 -22.30 8.78
C GLY A 333 0.61 -20.89 9.22
N PHE A 334 -0.23 -20.16 9.97
CA PHE A 334 0.13 -18.85 10.54
C PHE A 334 0.10 -18.94 12.07
N GLY A 335 1.25 -18.63 12.69
CA GLY A 335 1.56 -18.97 14.08
C GLY A 335 0.62 -18.38 15.16
N ASN A 336 0.65 -19.04 16.31
CA ASN A 336 -0.08 -18.71 17.55
C ASN A 336 0.09 -17.24 17.96
N ALA A 337 -1.04 -16.55 18.21
CA ALA A 337 -1.05 -15.26 18.88
C ALA A 337 -1.04 -15.47 20.40
N ASN A 338 0.11 -15.15 21.03
CA ASN A 338 0.23 -15.01 22.48
C ASN A 338 -0.73 -13.94 23.03
N GLN A 339 -1.15 -14.11 24.28
CA GLN A 339 -1.97 -13.19 25.08
C GLN A 339 -1.63 -11.71 24.80
N GLN A 340 -2.60 -10.97 24.29
CA GLN A 340 -2.47 -9.53 24.05
C GLN A 340 -2.46 -8.80 25.40
N SER A 341 -1.27 -8.38 25.84
CA SER A 341 -1.14 -7.37 26.90
C SER A 341 -1.82 -6.07 26.46
N ALA A 342 -2.33 -5.30 27.42
CA ALA A 342 -2.91 -3.98 27.14
C ALA A 342 -1.91 -3.13 26.33
N PRO A 343 -2.37 -2.37 25.32
CA PRO A 343 -1.46 -1.61 24.46
C PRO A 343 -0.66 -0.61 25.30
N ALA A 344 0.67 -0.56 25.11
CA ALA A 344 1.54 0.35 25.85
C ALA A 344 1.27 1.85 25.54
N GLY A 345 0.60 2.13 24.42
CA GLY A 345 0.33 3.46 23.91
C GLY A 345 0.31 3.47 22.39
N ILE A 346 0.41 4.66 21.80
CA ILE A 346 0.62 4.83 20.36
C ILE A 346 1.84 5.70 20.11
N TYR A 347 2.61 5.39 19.08
CA TYR A 347 3.66 6.28 18.63
C TYR A 347 3.07 7.32 17.69
N VAL A 348 3.31 8.59 17.96
CA VAL A 348 2.84 9.72 17.14
C VAL A 348 4.04 10.31 16.43
N SER A 349 3.96 10.37 15.10
CA SER A 349 4.97 11.05 14.27
C SER A 349 4.52 12.46 13.96
N GLU A 350 3.29 12.63 13.46
CA GLU A 350 2.75 13.94 13.07
C GLU A 350 1.36 14.17 13.68
N LEU A 351 1.10 15.41 14.08
CA LEU A 351 -0.22 15.90 14.44
C LEU A 351 -0.33 17.37 14.02
N VAL A 352 -0.93 17.61 12.86
CA VAL A 352 -1.04 18.93 12.24
C VAL A 352 -2.49 19.38 12.19
N LEU A 353 -2.80 20.55 12.75
CA LEU A 353 -4.11 21.20 12.60
C LEU A 353 -4.02 22.23 11.45
N HIS A 354 -5.01 22.22 10.55
CA HIS A 354 -5.02 23.11 9.39
C HIS A 354 -6.09 24.20 9.53
N THR A 355 -5.70 25.47 9.32
CA THR A 355 -6.63 26.62 9.34
C THR A 355 -7.42 26.78 8.03
N VAL A 356 -7.14 25.94 7.04
CA VAL A 356 -7.87 25.87 5.76
C VAL A 356 -8.16 24.41 5.45
N GLY A 357 -9.15 24.16 4.60
CA GLY A 357 -9.53 22.80 4.23
C GLY A 357 -8.43 22.05 3.47
N ARG A 358 -8.49 20.73 3.58
CA ARG A 358 -7.69 19.78 2.79
C ARG A 358 -8.62 18.88 1.99
N VAL A 359 -8.07 18.13 1.04
CA VAL A 359 -8.82 17.01 0.47
C VAL A 359 -8.99 15.97 1.59
N ASN A 360 -10.22 15.66 1.95
CA ASN A 360 -10.51 14.69 3.00
C ASN A 360 -9.99 13.31 2.58
N ARG A 361 -9.17 12.63 3.39
CA ARG A 361 -8.55 11.33 3.09
C ARG A 361 -7.79 11.33 1.76
N PHE A 362 -7.01 12.39 1.52
CA PHE A 362 -6.32 12.55 0.24
C PHE A 362 -5.34 11.40 -0.03
N GLU A 363 -4.75 10.82 1.01
CA GLU A 363 -3.78 9.73 0.90
C GLU A 363 -4.40 8.53 0.16
N GLU A 364 -5.62 8.16 0.52
CA GLU A 364 -6.34 7.04 -0.12
C GLU A 364 -6.96 7.45 -1.45
N LYS A 365 -7.46 8.69 -1.57
CA LYS A 365 -7.98 9.22 -2.84
C LYS A 365 -6.91 9.36 -3.92
N ALA A 366 -5.65 9.56 -3.53
CA ALA A 366 -4.49 9.62 -4.42
C ALA A 366 -3.91 8.23 -4.74
N GLY A 367 -4.49 7.15 -4.21
CA GLY A 367 -4.09 5.78 -4.54
C GLY A 367 -2.89 5.24 -3.76
N PHE A 368 -2.46 5.88 -2.67
CA PHE A 368 -1.40 5.34 -1.81
C PHE A 368 -1.82 4.09 -1.01
N ALA A 369 -3.12 3.80 -0.99
CA ALA A 369 -3.65 2.53 -0.52
C ALA A 369 -4.94 2.15 -1.26
N ALA A 370 -5.19 0.84 -1.39
CA ALA A 370 -6.41 0.33 -1.96
C ALA A 370 -7.59 0.50 -0.99
N VAL A 371 -8.61 1.24 -1.40
CA VAL A 371 -9.88 1.46 -0.68
C VAL A 371 -11.06 1.20 -1.62
N THR A 372 -12.23 0.84 -1.08
CA THR A 372 -13.40 0.62 -1.93
C THR A 372 -14.03 1.94 -2.36
N ALA A 373 -14.74 1.94 -3.50
CA ALA A 373 -15.52 3.11 -3.94
C ALA A 373 -16.55 3.53 -2.87
N ARG A 374 -17.11 2.57 -2.13
CA ARG A 374 -18.02 2.82 -1.01
C ARG A 374 -17.32 3.54 0.15
N ASP A 375 -16.09 3.16 0.48
CA ASP A 375 -15.31 3.82 1.54
C ASP A 375 -15.05 5.28 1.21
N LEU A 376 -14.76 5.59 -0.06
CA LEU A 376 -14.52 6.96 -0.51
C LEU A 376 -15.82 7.78 -0.58
N ALA A 377 -16.91 7.18 -1.07
CA ALA A 377 -18.22 7.84 -1.17
C ALA A 377 -18.78 8.25 0.20
N ASN A 378 -18.50 7.46 1.24
CA ASN A 378 -18.90 7.77 2.61
C ASN A 378 -18.00 8.80 3.31
N SER A 379 -16.99 9.35 2.63
CA SER A 379 -16.06 10.35 3.18
C SER A 379 -15.75 11.44 2.14
N PRO A 380 -16.78 12.19 1.68
CA PRO A 380 -16.56 13.28 0.74
C PRO A 380 -15.68 14.35 1.37
N THR A 381 -15.03 15.15 0.52
CA THR A 381 -14.39 16.38 0.98
C THR A 381 -15.50 17.41 1.24
N PRO A 382 -15.63 17.97 2.46
CA PRO A 382 -16.58 19.04 2.72
C PRO A 382 -16.34 20.23 1.78
N ALA A 383 -17.41 20.94 1.39
CA ALA A 383 -17.28 22.16 0.61
C ALA A 383 -16.50 23.22 1.40
N VAL A 384 -15.57 23.91 0.72
CA VAL A 384 -14.74 24.97 1.30
C VAL A 384 -14.90 26.25 0.47
N GLN A 385 -14.95 27.41 1.14
CA GLN A 385 -15.17 28.68 0.46
C GLN A 385 -13.94 29.19 -0.30
N ASN A 386 -12.73 28.84 0.15
CA ASN A 386 -11.46 29.36 -0.39
C ASN A 386 -10.60 28.24 -0.97
N SER A 387 -11.15 27.45 -1.89
CA SER A 387 -10.36 26.45 -2.63
C SER A 387 -9.37 27.12 -3.58
N ILE A 388 -8.21 26.51 -3.78
CA ILE A 388 -7.21 26.97 -4.75
C ILE A 388 -7.75 26.65 -6.15
N SER A 389 -7.85 27.66 -7.01
CA SER A 389 -8.24 27.44 -8.41
C SER A 389 -7.14 26.71 -9.16
N GLY A 390 -7.48 25.64 -9.88
CA GLY A 390 -6.52 24.92 -10.73
C GLY A 390 -5.85 25.84 -11.77
N SER A 391 -6.55 26.86 -12.27
CA SER A 391 -5.99 27.84 -13.21
C SER A 391 -5.00 28.83 -12.58
N SER A 392 -4.91 28.88 -11.24
CA SER A 392 -3.98 29.75 -10.52
C SER A 392 -2.68 29.05 -10.11
N VAL A 393 -2.58 27.74 -10.38
CA VAL A 393 -1.35 26.96 -10.16
C VAL A 393 -0.35 27.32 -11.25
N ILE A 394 0.87 27.66 -10.83
CA ILE A 394 1.97 28.06 -11.71
C ILE A 394 2.92 26.87 -11.85
N ASP A 395 3.21 26.46 -13.09
CA ASP A 395 4.23 25.45 -13.37
C ASP A 395 5.62 26.10 -13.42
N LEU A 396 6.48 25.68 -12.49
CA LEU A 396 7.87 26.11 -12.35
C LEU A 396 8.87 25.00 -12.75
N THR A 397 8.40 23.90 -13.35
CA THR A 397 9.21 22.70 -13.63
C THR A 397 10.44 23.02 -14.47
N SER A 398 10.30 23.84 -15.52
CA SER A 398 11.41 24.25 -16.38
C SER A 398 12.34 25.30 -15.76
N GLN A 399 11.94 25.91 -14.65
CA GLN A 399 12.69 26.96 -13.95
C GLN A 399 13.61 26.39 -12.86
N MET A 400 13.34 25.18 -12.37
CA MET A 400 14.22 24.51 -11.42
C MET A 400 15.43 23.92 -12.17
N ARG A 401 16.62 24.27 -11.70
CA ARG A 401 17.88 23.70 -12.19
C ARG A 401 18.05 22.26 -11.70
N LYS A 402 18.96 21.51 -12.31
CA LYS A 402 19.24 20.10 -11.95
C LYS A 402 19.72 19.89 -10.51
N ASP A 403 20.31 20.91 -9.89
CA ASP A 403 20.74 20.91 -8.49
C ASP A 403 19.59 21.22 -7.51
N GLY A 404 18.36 21.40 -8.01
CA GLY A 404 17.18 21.76 -7.22
C GLY A 404 17.07 23.26 -6.93
N PHE A 405 17.99 24.08 -7.46
CA PHE A 405 17.95 25.53 -7.26
C PHE A 405 16.87 26.17 -8.13
N LEU A 406 16.12 27.10 -7.54
CA LEU A 406 15.07 27.85 -8.19
C LEU A 406 15.25 29.35 -7.91
N GLU A 407 15.11 30.14 -8.97
CA GLU A 407 14.96 31.60 -8.88
C GLU A 407 13.60 31.97 -9.43
N TRP A 408 12.77 32.55 -8.57
CA TRP A 408 11.42 32.92 -8.92
C TRP A 408 10.94 34.10 -8.07
N THR A 409 10.24 35.05 -8.68
CA THR A 409 9.62 36.16 -7.96
C THR A 409 8.11 35.92 -7.91
N PRO A 410 7.57 35.34 -6.82
CA PRO A 410 6.13 35.15 -6.66
C PRO A 410 5.36 36.48 -6.69
N PRO A 411 4.16 36.53 -7.29
CA PRO A 411 3.21 37.63 -7.09
C PRO A 411 2.82 37.77 -5.61
N ASP A 412 2.20 38.89 -5.24
CA ASP A 412 1.80 39.17 -3.86
C ASP A 412 0.93 38.05 -3.21
N GLY A 413 1.18 37.81 -1.92
CA GLY A 413 0.50 36.79 -1.11
C GLY A 413 1.44 35.67 -0.67
N LYS A 414 0.93 34.72 0.12
CA LYS A 414 1.71 33.55 0.56
C LYS A 414 1.61 32.43 -0.46
N TRP A 415 2.73 31.81 -0.80
CA TRP A 415 2.78 30.73 -1.78
C TRP A 415 3.43 29.48 -1.19
N ILE A 416 2.96 28.32 -1.62
CA ILE A 416 3.71 27.07 -1.51
C ILE A 416 4.34 26.78 -2.86
N ILE A 417 5.63 26.49 -2.86
CA ILE A 417 6.32 25.79 -3.94
C ILE A 417 6.38 24.32 -3.55
N MET A 418 5.78 23.47 -4.38
CA MET A 418 5.73 22.02 -4.19
C MET A 418 6.60 21.35 -5.24
N ARG A 419 7.66 20.67 -4.79
CA ARG A 419 8.52 19.85 -5.65
C ARG A 419 8.02 18.42 -5.59
N LEU A 420 7.39 17.97 -6.66
CA LEU A 420 6.85 16.62 -6.83
C LEU A 420 7.88 15.75 -7.54
N GLY A 421 8.10 14.55 -7.02
CA GLY A 421 8.85 13.51 -7.70
C GLY A 421 8.22 12.15 -7.46
N TYR A 422 8.92 11.10 -7.84
CA TYR A 422 8.53 9.73 -7.54
C TYR A 422 9.68 8.90 -7.03
N SER A 423 9.38 8.00 -6.10
CA SER A 423 10.31 7.00 -5.56
C SER A 423 9.69 5.61 -5.56
N LEU A 424 10.44 4.58 -5.15
CA LEU A 424 9.97 3.20 -5.25
C LEU A 424 8.93 2.86 -4.18
N THR A 425 7.98 2.01 -4.55
CA THR A 425 7.11 1.33 -3.56
C THR A 425 7.86 0.23 -2.80
N GLY A 426 8.84 -0.40 -3.47
CA GLY A 426 9.70 -1.44 -2.91
C GLY A 426 9.14 -2.86 -2.99
N HIS A 427 7.92 -3.04 -3.48
CA HIS A 427 7.31 -4.37 -3.61
C HIS A 427 8.16 -5.30 -4.48
N GLN A 428 8.17 -6.58 -4.10
CA GLN A 428 8.94 -7.64 -4.75
C GLN A 428 8.04 -8.85 -5.02
N ASN A 429 8.41 -9.66 -6.01
CA ASN A 429 7.73 -10.93 -6.25
C ASN A 429 7.88 -11.88 -5.05
N SER A 430 6.85 -12.68 -4.81
CA SER A 430 6.78 -13.55 -3.64
C SER A 430 5.85 -14.75 -3.88
N PRO A 431 6.06 -15.87 -3.18
CA PRO A 431 7.24 -16.25 -2.43
C PRO A 431 8.27 -16.83 -3.40
N ALA A 432 9.28 -16.04 -3.73
CA ALA A 432 10.43 -16.50 -4.51
C ALA A 432 11.59 -16.83 -3.57
N SER A 433 12.50 -17.69 -4.03
CA SER A 433 13.80 -17.86 -3.39
C SER A 433 14.59 -16.55 -3.44
N PRO A 434 15.52 -16.28 -2.50
CA PRO A 434 16.27 -15.02 -2.47
C PRO A 434 16.95 -14.69 -3.81
N GLU A 435 17.45 -15.70 -4.52
CA GLU A 435 18.14 -15.57 -5.80
C GLU A 435 17.21 -15.17 -6.95
N ALA A 436 15.91 -15.42 -6.80
CA ALA A 436 14.88 -15.11 -7.79
C ALA A 436 13.93 -13.98 -7.34
N THR A 437 14.23 -13.34 -6.20
CA THR A 437 13.45 -12.23 -5.65
C THR A 437 14.02 -10.90 -6.14
N GLY A 438 13.17 -10.04 -6.67
CA GLY A 438 13.53 -8.65 -7.01
C GLY A 438 12.31 -7.75 -7.14
N LEU A 439 12.55 -6.51 -7.56
CA LEU A 439 11.50 -5.48 -7.61
C LEU A 439 10.38 -5.89 -8.57
N GLU A 440 9.15 -5.55 -8.21
CA GLU A 440 7.99 -5.62 -9.08
C GLU A 440 8.08 -4.55 -10.18
N VAL A 441 7.92 -4.96 -11.45
CA VAL A 441 7.93 -4.05 -12.59
C VAL A 441 6.81 -3.01 -12.49
N ASP A 442 7.06 -1.81 -12.99
CA ASP A 442 6.06 -0.76 -13.11
C ASP A 442 4.89 -1.22 -13.98
N LYS A 443 3.76 -1.50 -13.33
CA LYS A 443 2.55 -2.04 -13.95
C LYS A 443 1.90 -1.09 -14.95
N LEU A 444 2.24 0.20 -14.89
CA LEU A 444 1.65 1.24 -15.75
C LEU A 444 2.53 1.56 -16.96
N ASN A 445 3.75 1.02 -17.04
CA ASN A 445 4.65 1.26 -18.16
C ASN A 445 4.70 0.05 -19.13
N PRO A 446 4.12 0.15 -20.33
CA PRO A 446 4.06 -0.99 -21.26
C PRO A 446 5.44 -1.42 -21.78
N VAL A 447 6.42 -0.53 -21.83
CA VAL A 447 7.79 -0.85 -22.26
C VAL A 447 8.51 -1.65 -21.18
N PHE A 448 8.33 -1.28 -19.91
CA PHE A 448 8.94 -2.00 -18.78
C PHE A 448 8.29 -3.37 -18.61
N VAL A 449 6.96 -3.46 -18.69
CA VAL A 449 6.25 -4.74 -18.68
C VAL A 449 6.72 -5.66 -19.82
N ARG A 450 6.84 -5.15 -21.05
CA ARG A 450 7.35 -5.93 -22.18
C ARG A 450 8.80 -6.38 -22.01
N ARG A 451 9.63 -5.61 -21.31
CA ARG A 451 11.04 -5.98 -21.04
C ARG A 451 11.16 -7.05 -19.96
N TYR A 452 10.21 -7.06 -19.03
CA TYR A 452 10.18 -8.01 -17.94
C TYR A 452 9.87 -9.44 -18.42
N PHE A 453 8.91 -9.59 -19.36
CA PHE A 453 8.55 -10.84 -20.02
C PHE A 453 9.45 -11.12 -21.23
#